data_AF-A0AAV5T3Z1-F1
#
_entry.id   AF-A0AAV5T3Z1-F1
#
_cell.length_a   1.000
_cell.length_b   1.000
_cell.length_c   1.000
_cell.angle_alpha   90.00
_cell.angle_beta   90.00
_cell.angle_gamma   90.00
#
_symmetry.space_group_name_H-M   'P 1'
#
loop_
_entity.id
_entity.type
_entity.pdbx_description
1 polymer ?
#
loop_
_entity_poly.entity_id
_entity_poly.type
_entity_poly.pdbx_seq_one_letter_code
_entity_poly.pdbx_strand_id
1 'polypeptide(L)'
;ECADASDGPSTSAAPQHTNFSVRVILSEAETSEEVPLERVYVLTVKDRRSFSSVLPLLPPLPERLTHLKRINGERVVVCAYDGDETIPDLEEYGRLSECFVPKEKPLTRRQFDWAKERWPTAFHPNKELESLLSASTDSSLLSSIRDFLPVLRATRPTCVVVRRGQQVASGTQGGGIVAHASLRAVRALAAAHRNAMARAKAAMAAVTRKRSQPGAASPRLLVADCAASAAAAAEGGEERIVVPPLSSLDYLATGADVFLTL
;
A
#
# COMPACT_ATOMS: atom_id res chain seq x y z
N GLU A 1 65.47 26.61 -23.60
CA GLU A 1 64.26 26.48 -24.44
C GLU A 1 63.95 24.99 -24.54
N CYS A 2 62.83 24.41 -24.14
CA CYS A 2 61.49 24.84 -23.74
C CYS A 2 60.97 23.76 -22.76
N ALA A 3 60.48 24.11 -21.57
CA ALA A 3 59.08 24.40 -21.24
C ALA A 3 58.32 23.18 -20.66
N ASP A 4 57.95 23.36 -19.40
CA ASP A 4 57.02 22.59 -18.58
C ASP A 4 55.65 22.37 -19.21
N ALA A 5 54.98 21.30 -18.74
CA ALA A 5 53.56 21.23 -18.33
C ALA A 5 52.95 19.89 -18.72
N SER A 6 53.07 18.90 -17.83
CA SER A 6 52.25 17.69 -17.87
C SER A 6 51.01 17.91 -16.98
N ASP A 7 49.96 18.48 -17.57
CA ASP A 7 48.61 18.47 -17.00
C ASP A 7 48.03 17.05 -17.13
N GLY A 8 48.07 16.29 -16.04
CA GLY A 8 47.24 15.10 -15.87
C GLY A 8 45.89 15.52 -15.26
N PRO A 9 44.74 15.16 -15.84
CA PRO A 9 43.46 15.48 -15.24
C PRO A 9 43.26 14.61 -14.00
N SER A 10 43.48 15.23 -12.84
CA SER A 10 43.03 14.70 -11.56
C SER A 10 41.52 14.81 -11.41
N THR A 11 40.99 13.85 -10.66
CA THR A 11 39.69 13.83 -10.00
C THR A 11 38.47 13.61 -10.89
N SER A 12 38.14 12.31 -11.02
CA SER A 12 36.76 11.85 -11.06
C SER A 12 35.94 12.61 -10.02
N ALA A 13 35.03 13.45 -10.50
CA ALA A 13 34.00 14.05 -9.67
C ALA A 13 33.15 12.92 -9.09
N ALA A 14 33.46 12.51 -7.85
CA ALA A 14 32.52 11.79 -7.04
C ALA A 14 31.24 12.66 -6.95
N PRO A 15 30.05 12.12 -7.24
CA PRO A 15 28.83 12.89 -7.14
C PRO A 15 28.69 13.36 -5.69
N GLN A 16 28.81 14.68 -5.49
CA GLN A 16 28.61 15.33 -4.20
C GLN A 16 27.17 15.04 -3.76
N HIS A 17 27.01 14.07 -2.85
CA HIS A 17 25.71 13.76 -2.26
C HIS A 17 25.27 14.98 -1.44
N THR A 18 24.27 15.70 -1.94
CA THR A 18 23.68 16.84 -1.27
C THR A 18 23.22 16.46 0.14
N ASN A 19 23.52 17.32 1.13
CA ASN A 19 23.19 17.19 2.56
C ASN A 19 21.68 17.08 2.83
N PHE A 20 21.08 15.91 2.65
CA PHE A 20 19.75 15.61 3.16
C PHE A 20 19.69 14.17 3.66
N SER A 21 18.95 13.95 4.74
CA SER A 21 18.63 12.61 5.26
C SER A 21 17.17 12.30 4.96
N VAL A 22 16.91 11.07 4.54
CA VAL A 22 15.55 10.56 4.32
C VAL A 22 15.19 9.70 5.52
N ARG A 23 14.04 9.97 6.13
CA ARG A 23 13.48 9.16 7.21
C ARG A 23 12.11 8.64 6.77
N VAL A 24 11.96 7.33 6.77
CA VAL A 24 10.66 6.69 6.54
C VAL A 24 9.84 6.80 7.83
N ILE A 25 8.57 7.18 7.70
CA ILE A 25 7.61 7.21 8.80
C ILE A 25 6.58 6.13 8.52
N LEU A 26 6.62 5.07 9.31
CA LEU A 26 5.69 3.94 9.25
C LEU A 26 4.73 3.98 10.45
N SER A 27 3.60 3.30 10.34
CA SER A 27 2.66 3.15 11.44
C SER A 27 3.21 2.21 12.53
N GLU A 28 2.70 2.34 13.75
CA GLU A 28 3.09 1.47 14.86
C GLU A 28 2.85 -0.02 14.54
N ALA A 29 1.76 -0.32 13.84
CA ALA A 29 1.41 -1.67 13.40
C ALA A 29 2.46 -2.29 12.44
N GLU A 30 3.21 -1.48 11.71
CA GLU A 30 4.27 -1.94 10.79
C GLU A 30 5.63 -2.01 11.50
N THR A 31 5.85 -1.16 12.51
CA THR A 31 7.12 -1.13 13.25
C THR A 31 7.16 -2.08 14.44
N SER A 32 6.01 -2.47 14.97
CA SER A 32 5.89 -3.38 16.10
C SER A 32 6.42 -4.77 15.75
N GLU A 33 7.11 -5.41 16.68
CA GLU A 33 7.48 -6.82 16.59
C GLU A 33 6.31 -7.73 16.99
N GLU A 34 5.41 -7.24 17.83
CA GLU A 34 4.29 -8.02 18.36
C GLU A 34 3.02 -7.79 17.55
N VAL A 35 2.21 -8.84 17.44
CA VAL A 35 0.90 -8.81 16.79
C VAL A 35 -0.18 -8.99 17.86
N PRO A 36 -1.32 -8.28 17.81
CA PRO A 36 -2.40 -8.50 18.76
C PRO A 36 -2.81 -9.97 18.84
N LEU A 37 -3.21 -10.42 20.03
CA LEU A 37 -3.63 -11.81 20.26
C LEU A 37 -5.15 -11.91 20.39
N GLU A 38 -5.70 -13.05 19.98
CA GLU A 38 -7.10 -13.42 20.13
C GLU A 38 -7.21 -14.79 20.80
N ARG A 39 -8.21 -14.96 21.67
CA ARG A 39 -8.51 -16.25 22.30
C ARG A 39 -9.30 -17.12 21.34
N VAL A 40 -8.92 -18.39 21.27
CA VAL A 40 -9.58 -19.40 20.44
C VAL A 40 -9.69 -20.72 21.20
N TYR A 41 -10.66 -21.54 20.80
CA TYR A 41 -10.75 -22.92 21.24
C TYR A 41 -9.86 -23.82 20.39
N VAL A 42 -9.04 -24.61 21.06
CA VAL A 42 -8.09 -25.54 20.45
C VAL A 42 -8.34 -26.94 20.98
N LEU A 43 -8.53 -27.88 20.06
CA LEU A 43 -8.58 -29.30 20.35
C LEU A 43 -7.16 -29.89 20.29
N THR A 44 -6.69 -30.46 21.39
CA THR A 44 -5.50 -31.31 21.40
C THR A 44 -5.94 -32.75 21.15
N VAL A 45 -5.59 -33.25 19.97
CA VAL A 45 -6.07 -34.53 19.44
C VAL A 45 -5.20 -35.68 19.97
N LYS A 46 -5.83 -36.79 20.38
CA LYS A 46 -5.12 -37.96 20.93
C LYS A 46 -4.27 -38.69 19.88
N ASP A 47 -4.79 -38.82 18.66
CA ASP A 47 -4.10 -39.47 17.54
C ASP A 47 -4.17 -38.60 16.27
N ARG A 48 -3.02 -38.33 15.66
CA ARG A 48 -2.90 -37.55 14.41
C ARG A 48 -3.73 -38.14 13.26
N ARG A 49 -4.02 -39.45 13.28
CA ARG A 49 -4.89 -40.07 12.26
C ARG A 49 -6.33 -39.56 12.32
N SER A 50 -6.79 -39.11 13.48
CA SER A 50 -8.16 -38.63 13.65
C SER A 50 -8.40 -37.22 13.08
N PHE A 51 -7.36 -36.50 12.62
CA PHE A 51 -7.56 -35.22 11.94
C PHE A 51 -8.49 -35.31 10.73
N SER A 52 -8.46 -36.42 9.98
CA SER A 52 -9.36 -36.62 8.84
C SER A 52 -10.83 -36.74 9.26
N SER A 53 -11.09 -37.23 10.48
CA SER A 53 -12.43 -37.34 11.06
C SER A 53 -12.86 -36.04 11.75
N VAL A 54 -11.93 -35.33 12.39
CA VAL A 54 -12.21 -34.09 13.12
C VAL A 54 -12.46 -32.92 12.18
N LEU A 55 -11.60 -32.69 11.18
CA LEU A 55 -11.68 -31.48 10.33
C LEU A 55 -13.04 -31.27 9.64
N PRO A 56 -13.75 -32.30 9.15
CA PRO A 56 -15.09 -32.14 8.58
C PRO A 56 -16.17 -31.73 9.60
N LEU A 57 -15.98 -32.02 10.89
CA LEU A 57 -16.93 -31.70 11.96
C LEU A 57 -16.78 -30.26 12.46
N LEU A 58 -15.67 -29.60 12.13
CA LEU A 58 -15.38 -28.27 12.64
C LEU A 58 -16.03 -27.19 11.77
N PRO A 59 -16.54 -26.10 12.38
CA PRO A 59 -17.08 -24.97 11.64
C PRO A 59 -15.99 -24.31 10.77
N PRO A 60 -16.36 -23.56 9.71
CA PRO A 60 -15.39 -22.74 8.99
C PRO A 60 -14.77 -21.70 9.94
N LEU A 61 -13.47 -21.42 9.76
CA LEU A 61 -12.81 -20.37 10.54
C LEU A 61 -13.36 -18.98 10.13
N PRO A 62 -13.56 -18.06 11.08
CA PRO A 62 -13.96 -16.69 10.75
C PRO A 62 -12.87 -16.03 9.90
N GLU A 63 -13.28 -15.10 9.02
CA GLU A 63 -12.39 -14.47 8.03
C GLU A 63 -11.11 -13.91 8.66
N ARG A 64 -11.24 -13.30 9.85
CA ARG A 64 -10.13 -12.74 10.63
C ARG A 64 -9.07 -13.74 11.09
N LEU A 65 -9.35 -15.05 11.11
CA LEU A 65 -8.42 -16.12 11.52
C LEU A 65 -7.95 -16.99 10.35
N THR A 66 -8.33 -16.66 9.11
CA THR A 66 -7.98 -17.46 7.92
C THR A 66 -6.49 -17.46 7.58
N HIS A 67 -5.73 -16.51 8.12
CA HIS A 67 -4.27 -16.48 8.00
C HIS A 67 -3.56 -17.52 8.88
N LEU A 68 -4.25 -18.10 9.87
CA LEU A 68 -3.68 -19.14 10.72
C LEU A 68 -3.71 -20.49 10.01
N LYS A 69 -2.67 -21.31 10.21
CA LYS A 69 -2.76 -22.73 9.84
C LYS A 69 -3.70 -23.41 10.82
N ARG A 70 -4.72 -24.11 10.32
CA ARG A 70 -5.69 -24.76 11.20
C ARG A 70 -5.08 -25.83 12.13
N ILE A 71 -4.04 -26.50 11.67
CA ILE A 71 -3.35 -27.59 12.38
C ILE A 71 -1.94 -27.13 12.80
N ASN A 72 -1.58 -27.36 14.06
CA ASN A 72 -0.25 -27.15 14.61
C ASN A 72 0.17 -28.36 15.45
N GLY A 73 0.95 -29.28 14.87
CA GLY A 73 1.32 -30.50 15.57
C GLY A 73 0.09 -31.37 15.85
N GLU A 74 -0.22 -31.61 17.12
CA GLU A 74 -1.40 -32.35 17.59
C GLU A 74 -2.59 -31.45 17.93
N ARG A 75 -2.44 -30.13 17.72
CA ARG A 75 -3.41 -29.12 18.10
C ARG A 75 -4.15 -28.60 16.87
N VAL A 76 -5.45 -28.37 17.00
CA VAL A 76 -6.30 -27.82 15.92
C VAL A 76 -7.17 -26.68 16.43
N VAL A 77 -7.21 -25.59 15.67
CA VAL A 77 -8.13 -24.48 15.92
C VAL A 77 -9.55 -24.91 15.54
N VAL A 78 -10.46 -24.86 16.53
CA VAL A 78 -11.87 -25.18 16.39
C VAL A 78 -12.63 -23.95 15.91
N CYS A 79 -12.69 -22.92 16.77
CA CYS A 79 -13.38 -21.64 16.52
C CYS A 79 -12.82 -20.52 17.41
N ALA A 80 -13.31 -19.30 17.17
CA ALA A 80 -12.98 -18.15 18.01
C ALA A 80 -13.69 -18.21 19.36
N TYR A 81 -13.10 -17.57 20.37
CA TYR A 81 -13.71 -17.46 21.69
C TYR A 81 -14.73 -16.30 21.69
N ASP A 82 -15.89 -16.53 21.09
CA ASP A 82 -16.91 -15.48 20.90
C ASP A 82 -18.05 -15.59 21.93
N GLY A 83 -17.95 -16.51 22.90
CA GLY A 83 -18.91 -16.68 24.01
C GLY A 83 -20.25 -17.34 23.63
N ASP A 84 -20.61 -17.34 22.34
CA ASP A 84 -21.94 -17.74 21.84
C ASP A 84 -21.95 -18.88 20.80
N GLU A 85 -20.84 -19.62 20.63
CA GLU A 85 -20.80 -20.70 19.64
C GLU A 85 -21.02 -22.09 20.26
N THR A 86 -21.96 -22.84 19.67
CA THR A 86 -22.11 -24.29 19.87
C THR A 86 -20.83 -24.99 19.44
N ILE A 87 -19.92 -25.19 20.39
CA ILE A 87 -18.73 -26.00 20.21
C ILE A 87 -19.20 -27.43 19.96
N PRO A 88 -18.84 -28.07 18.84
CA PRO A 88 -19.19 -29.47 18.61
C PRO A 88 -18.60 -30.33 19.72
N ASP A 89 -19.33 -31.38 20.10
CA ASP A 89 -18.80 -32.36 21.05
C ASP A 89 -17.63 -33.11 20.39
N LEU A 90 -16.43 -32.89 20.94
CA LEU A 90 -15.16 -33.41 20.43
C LEU A 90 -14.37 -34.15 21.50
N GLU A 91 -14.98 -34.45 22.66
CA GLU A 91 -14.32 -35.09 23.80
C GLU A 91 -13.77 -36.49 23.45
N GLU A 92 -14.42 -37.18 22.51
CA GLU A 92 -13.96 -38.47 21.98
C GLU A 92 -12.56 -38.33 21.36
N TYR A 93 -12.36 -37.31 20.53
CA TYR A 93 -11.15 -37.10 19.73
C TYR A 93 -9.99 -36.48 20.51
N GLY A 94 -10.27 -35.76 21.60
CA GLY A 94 -9.24 -34.97 22.26
C GLY A 94 -9.69 -34.17 23.46
N ARG A 95 -8.78 -33.33 23.93
CA ARG A 95 -9.05 -32.38 25.02
C ARG A 95 -9.19 -30.97 24.44
N LEU A 96 -10.32 -30.34 24.69
CA LEU A 96 -10.54 -28.94 24.36
C LEU A 96 -9.83 -28.03 25.37
N SER A 97 -9.20 -26.96 24.88
CA SER A 97 -8.50 -25.97 25.69
C SER A 97 -8.57 -24.60 25.03
N GLU A 98 -8.43 -23.54 25.83
CA GLU A 98 -8.27 -22.18 25.32
C GLU A 98 -6.80 -21.90 24.98
N CYS A 99 -6.56 -21.15 23.91
CA CYS A 99 -5.23 -20.71 23.51
C CYS A 99 -5.29 -19.29 22.95
N PHE A 100 -4.23 -18.52 23.13
CA PHE A 100 -4.04 -17.25 22.43
C PHE A 100 -3.30 -17.48 21.11
N VAL A 101 -3.81 -16.90 20.03
CA VAL A 101 -3.22 -16.96 18.69
C VAL A 101 -3.12 -15.56 18.10
N PRO A 102 -2.23 -15.32 17.11
CA PRO A 102 -2.15 -14.04 16.42
C PRO A 102 -3.49 -13.66 15.78
N LYS A 103 -4.07 -12.56 16.23
CA LYS A 103 -5.34 -12.00 15.74
C LYS A 103 -5.24 -11.54 14.29
N GLU A 104 -4.08 -10.99 13.94
CA GLU A 104 -3.85 -10.39 12.63
C GLU A 104 -2.75 -11.14 11.87
N LYS A 105 -2.77 -11.00 10.56
CA LYS A 105 -1.72 -11.54 9.70
C LYS A 105 -0.44 -10.72 9.89
N PRO A 106 0.71 -11.35 10.20
CA PRO A 106 1.99 -10.64 10.26
C PRO A 106 2.29 -9.89 8.96
N LEU A 107 2.67 -8.61 9.09
CA LEU A 107 3.07 -7.74 7.99
C LEU A 107 4.57 -7.85 7.69
N THR A 108 5.37 -8.08 8.73
CA THR A 108 6.83 -8.12 8.66
C THR A 108 7.37 -9.48 9.08
N ARG A 109 8.64 -9.72 8.75
CA ARG A 109 9.34 -10.94 9.09
C ARG A 109 9.51 -11.08 10.61
N ARG A 110 9.80 -9.98 11.30
CA ARG A 110 9.90 -9.96 12.76
C ARG A 110 8.59 -10.38 13.42
N GLN A 111 7.48 -9.79 12.96
CA GLN A 111 6.14 -10.18 13.41
C GLN A 111 5.83 -11.64 13.09
N PHE A 112 6.25 -12.13 11.92
CA PHE A 112 6.05 -13.52 11.57
C PHE A 112 6.81 -14.46 12.48
N ASP A 113 8.07 -14.17 12.77
CA ASP A 113 8.89 -15.00 13.64
C ASP A 113 8.33 -15.00 15.08
N TRP A 114 7.90 -13.84 15.61
CA TRP A 114 7.18 -13.74 16.90
C TRP A 114 5.84 -14.48 16.92
N ALA A 115 5.06 -14.38 15.84
CA ALA A 115 3.75 -15.02 15.71
C ALA A 115 3.89 -16.55 15.63
N LYS A 116 4.90 -17.03 14.91
CA LYS A 116 5.18 -18.45 14.71
C LYS A 116 5.45 -19.20 16.02
N GLU A 117 6.02 -18.54 17.01
CA GLU A 117 6.23 -19.10 18.36
C GLU A 117 4.90 -19.41 19.08
N ARG A 118 3.83 -18.70 18.74
CA ARG A 118 2.50 -18.85 19.36
C ARG A 118 1.62 -19.75 18.51
N TRP A 119 1.51 -19.45 17.22
CA TRP A 119 0.76 -20.27 16.27
C TRP A 119 1.28 -20.10 14.84
N PRO A 120 1.42 -21.18 14.05
CA PRO A 120 1.85 -21.08 12.66
C PRO A 120 0.86 -20.26 11.82
N THR A 121 1.39 -19.26 11.10
CA THR A 121 0.62 -18.40 10.21
C THR A 121 1.12 -18.50 8.76
N ALA A 122 0.29 -18.11 7.81
CA ALA A 122 0.70 -17.89 6.42
C ALA A 122 1.32 -16.49 6.29
N PHE A 123 2.57 -16.44 5.82
CA PHE A 123 3.31 -15.19 5.65
C PHE A 123 3.96 -15.12 4.27
N HIS A 124 3.76 -13.97 3.63
CA HIS A 124 4.42 -13.60 2.39
C HIS A 124 5.12 -12.26 2.64
N PRO A 125 6.46 -12.23 2.70
CA PRO A 125 7.20 -11.00 2.99
C PRO A 125 6.87 -9.90 2.00
N ASN A 126 6.52 -8.72 2.51
CA ASN A 126 6.42 -7.52 1.70
C ASN A 126 7.82 -6.92 1.54
N LYS A 127 8.45 -7.16 0.38
CA LYS A 127 9.82 -6.71 0.10
C LYS A 127 10.01 -5.20 0.27
N GLU A 128 9.01 -4.42 -0.10
CA GLU A 128 9.07 -2.96 0.03
C GLU A 128 9.08 -2.55 1.50
N LEU A 129 8.14 -3.08 2.29
CA LEU A 129 8.06 -2.80 3.73
C LEU A 129 9.33 -3.26 4.47
N GLU A 130 9.86 -4.44 4.14
CA GLU A 130 11.12 -4.94 4.70
C GLU A 130 12.30 -4.02 4.36
N SER A 131 12.36 -3.53 3.11
CA SER A 131 13.39 -2.57 2.70
C SER A 131 13.29 -1.29 3.51
N LEU A 132 12.08 -0.74 3.68
CA LEU A 132 11.82 0.46 4.48
C LEU A 132 12.24 0.29 5.95
N LEU A 133 11.97 -0.87 6.55
CA LEU A 133 12.34 -1.18 7.94
C LEU A 133 13.83 -1.43 8.13
N SER A 134 14.52 -1.95 7.12
CA SER A 134 15.96 -2.23 7.17
C SER A 134 16.85 -0.96 7.21
N ALA A 135 16.24 0.23 7.11
CA ALA A 135 16.91 1.53 6.96
C ALA A 135 17.87 1.62 5.75
N SER A 136 17.93 0.58 4.92
CA SER A 136 18.53 0.65 3.60
C SER A 136 17.59 1.49 2.74
N THR A 137 17.92 2.78 2.59
CA THR A 137 17.16 3.64 1.70
C THR A 137 17.35 3.09 0.30
N ASP A 138 16.30 2.48 -0.25
CA ASP A 138 16.39 1.90 -1.58
C ASP A 138 16.81 2.99 -2.57
N SER A 139 17.75 2.65 -3.44
CA SER A 139 18.25 3.54 -4.49
C SER A 139 17.12 4.11 -5.35
N SER A 140 16.04 3.32 -5.51
CA SER A 140 14.80 3.67 -6.20
C SER A 140 13.98 4.75 -5.46
N LEU A 141 13.93 4.69 -4.12
CA LEU A 141 13.27 5.70 -3.29
C LEU A 141 14.06 7.01 -3.34
N LEU A 142 15.39 6.93 -3.24
CA LEU A 142 16.27 8.08 -3.35
C LEU A 142 16.19 8.75 -4.73
N SER A 143 16.14 7.98 -5.82
CA SER A 143 15.94 8.53 -7.16
C SER A 143 14.59 9.23 -7.29
N SER A 144 13.53 8.62 -6.74
CA SER A 144 12.19 9.21 -6.77
C SER A 144 12.14 10.53 -6.00
N ILE A 145 12.77 10.61 -4.82
CA ILE A 145 12.84 11.84 -4.03
C ILE A 145 13.63 12.93 -4.76
N ARG A 146 14.72 12.57 -5.47
CA ARG A 146 15.57 13.52 -6.19
C ARG A 146 14.79 14.36 -7.19
N ASP A 147 13.85 13.77 -7.91
CA ASP A 147 13.02 14.47 -8.89
C ASP A 147 12.14 15.54 -8.24
N PHE A 148 11.78 15.35 -6.97
CA PHE A 148 10.97 16.31 -6.21
C PHE A 148 11.80 17.25 -5.32
N LEU A 149 13.12 17.05 -5.18
CA LEU A 149 13.98 17.92 -4.36
C LEU A 149 13.88 19.40 -4.73
N PRO A 150 13.80 19.82 -6.02
CA PRO A 150 13.64 21.24 -6.34
C PRO A 150 12.37 21.85 -5.73
N VAL A 151 11.27 21.08 -5.72
CA VAL A 151 10.00 21.49 -5.12
C VAL A 151 10.09 21.47 -3.59
N LEU A 152 10.74 20.44 -3.03
CA LEU A 152 10.88 20.26 -1.59
C LEU A 152 11.79 21.31 -0.94
N ARG A 153 12.81 21.78 -1.66
CA ARG A 153 13.77 22.82 -1.24
C ARG A 153 13.26 24.24 -1.42
N ALA A 154 12.06 24.44 -1.97
CA ALA A 154 11.43 25.76 -1.95
C ALA A 154 11.40 26.27 -0.50
N THR A 155 11.54 27.58 -0.31
CA THR A 155 11.95 28.30 0.92
C THR A 155 11.08 28.12 2.17
N ARG A 156 10.15 27.16 2.20
CA ARG A 156 9.22 26.84 3.30
C ARG A 156 9.04 25.33 3.44
N PRO A 157 8.63 24.81 4.62
CA PRO A 157 8.23 23.42 4.76
C PRO A 157 7.15 23.10 3.73
N THR A 158 7.40 22.05 2.95
CA THR A 158 6.58 21.62 1.82
C THR A 158 6.20 20.16 2.01
N CYS A 159 4.98 19.85 1.59
CA CYS A 159 4.46 18.50 1.50
C CYS A 159 4.12 18.24 0.04
N VAL A 160 4.59 17.12 -0.51
CA VAL A 160 4.33 16.70 -1.88
C VAL A 160 3.74 15.31 -1.82
N VAL A 161 2.60 15.12 -2.47
CA VAL A 161 1.96 13.81 -2.64
C VAL A 161 2.26 13.35 -4.07
N VAL A 162 2.88 12.20 -4.19
CA VAL A 162 3.32 11.59 -5.44
C VAL A 162 2.58 10.28 -5.65
N ARG A 163 2.07 10.06 -6.85
CA ARG A 163 1.39 8.82 -7.20
C ARG A 163 1.89 8.36 -8.56
N ARG A 164 2.37 7.11 -8.65
CA ARG A 164 2.95 6.55 -9.88
C ARG A 164 4.05 7.44 -10.47
N GLY A 165 4.93 7.98 -9.62
CA GLY A 165 6.03 8.87 -10.03
C GLY A 165 5.62 10.28 -10.46
N GLN A 166 4.35 10.66 -10.33
CA GLN A 166 3.88 12.01 -10.67
C GLN A 166 3.38 12.76 -9.43
N GLN A 167 3.73 14.04 -9.32
CA GLN A 167 3.17 14.92 -8.30
C GLN A 167 1.66 15.12 -8.56
N VAL A 168 0.83 14.66 -7.63
CA VAL A 168 -0.65 14.81 -7.70
C VAL A 168 -1.15 15.96 -6.84
N ALA A 169 -0.42 16.32 -5.79
CA ALA A 169 -0.74 17.46 -4.94
C ALA A 169 0.51 17.98 -4.23
N SER A 170 0.49 19.24 -3.83
CA SER A 170 1.48 19.80 -2.91
C SER A 170 0.84 20.82 -1.99
N GLY A 171 1.49 21.05 -0.86
CA GLY A 171 1.12 22.05 0.13
C GLY A 171 2.37 22.71 0.70
N THR A 172 2.31 24.02 0.90
CA THR A 172 3.38 24.79 1.52
C THR A 172 2.88 25.41 2.82
N GLN A 173 3.77 25.53 3.80
CA GLN A 173 3.43 26.15 5.07
C GLN A 173 3.00 27.62 4.88
N GLY A 174 1.91 28.01 5.54
CA GLY A 174 1.40 29.39 5.57
C GLY A 174 1.16 29.89 6.99
N GLY A 175 0.58 31.08 7.15
CA GLY A 175 0.07 31.55 8.44
C GLY A 175 -1.36 31.06 8.69
N GLY A 176 -1.61 30.33 9.79
CA GLY A 176 -2.94 29.88 10.24
C GLY A 176 -3.00 28.43 10.75
N ILE A 177 -4.11 28.05 11.42
CA ILE A 177 -4.29 26.71 12.03
C ILE A 177 -4.33 25.58 10.98
N VAL A 178 -4.81 25.86 9.77
CA VAL A 178 -4.77 24.90 8.64
C VAL A 178 -3.63 25.17 7.67
N ALA A 179 -2.56 25.79 8.18
CA ALA A 179 -1.43 26.16 7.37
C ALA A 179 -0.28 25.16 7.41
N HIS A 180 -0.46 24.02 8.07
CA HIS A 180 0.49 22.92 7.97
C HIS A 180 0.53 22.39 6.52
N ALA A 181 1.74 22.18 6.00
CA ALA A 181 1.98 21.78 4.61
C ALA A 181 1.19 20.50 4.25
N SER A 182 1.14 19.52 5.16
CA SER A 182 0.39 18.27 4.96
C SER A 182 -1.13 18.48 4.80
N LEU A 183 -1.76 19.30 5.64
CA LEU A 183 -3.22 19.57 5.53
C LEU A 183 -3.57 20.30 4.23
N ARG A 184 -2.69 21.18 3.76
CA ARG A 184 -2.86 21.84 2.46
C ARG A 184 -2.68 20.87 1.29
N ALA A 185 -1.70 19.97 1.37
CA ALA A 185 -1.52 18.93 0.36
C ALA A 185 -2.74 18.00 0.29
N VAL A 186 -3.30 17.58 1.44
CA VAL A 186 -4.53 16.77 1.49
C VAL A 186 -5.72 17.51 0.88
N ARG A 187 -5.88 18.81 1.15
CA ARG A 187 -6.94 19.63 0.53
C ARG A 187 -6.77 19.74 -0.98
N ALA A 188 -5.55 19.97 -1.46
CA ALA A 188 -5.23 20.02 -2.88
C ALA A 188 -5.52 18.68 -3.56
N LEU A 189 -5.14 17.56 -2.92
CA LEU A 189 -5.44 16.20 -3.37
C LEU A 189 -6.94 15.94 -3.47
N ALA A 190 -7.71 16.32 -2.45
CA ALA A 190 -9.17 16.20 -2.44
C ALA A 190 -9.84 17.04 -3.55
N ALA A 191 -9.32 18.24 -3.82
CA ALA A 191 -9.81 19.07 -4.92
C ALA A 191 -9.49 18.46 -6.29
N ALA A 192 -8.27 17.98 -6.49
CA ALA A 192 -7.85 17.31 -7.72
C ALA A 192 -8.72 16.06 -8.00
N HIS A 193 -8.99 15.25 -6.97
CA HIS A 193 -9.85 14.07 -7.08
C HIS A 193 -11.29 14.44 -7.46
N ARG A 194 -11.90 15.44 -6.79
CA ARG A 194 -13.26 15.91 -7.15
C ARG A 194 -13.34 16.38 -8.60
N ASN A 195 -12.33 17.12 -9.06
CA ASN A 195 -12.26 17.59 -10.45
C ASN A 195 -12.09 16.45 -11.45
N ALA A 196 -11.32 15.41 -11.10
CA ALA A 196 -11.20 14.21 -11.92
C ALA A 196 -12.53 13.46 -12.04
N MET A 197 -13.24 13.26 -10.92
CA MET A 197 -14.56 12.61 -10.90
C MET A 197 -15.61 13.41 -11.70
N ALA A 198 -15.61 14.74 -11.57
CA ALA A 198 -16.48 15.60 -12.36
C ALA A 198 -16.23 15.46 -13.87
N ARG A 199 -14.96 15.44 -14.29
CA ARG A 199 -14.57 15.20 -15.70
C ARG A 199 -14.99 13.82 -16.19
N ALA A 200 -14.77 12.77 -15.38
CA ALA A 200 -15.19 11.40 -15.71
C ALA A 200 -16.71 11.32 -15.91
N LYS A 201 -17.48 11.94 -15.01
CA LYS A 201 -18.95 12.00 -15.10
C LYS A 201 -19.39 12.75 -16.36
N ALA A 202 -18.76 13.88 -16.68
CA ALA A 202 -19.04 14.64 -17.90
C ALA A 202 -18.73 13.84 -19.17
N ALA A 203 -17.60 13.13 -19.20
CA ALA A 203 -17.20 12.26 -20.31
C ALA A 203 -18.18 11.09 -20.49
N MET A 204 -18.57 10.42 -19.41
CA MET A 204 -19.59 9.36 -19.47
C MET A 204 -20.93 9.90 -19.98
N ALA A 205 -21.38 11.07 -19.51
CA ALA A 205 -22.60 11.71 -20.00
C ALA A 205 -22.52 12.09 -21.49
N ALA A 206 -21.33 12.45 -21.99
CA ALA A 206 -21.11 12.68 -23.42
C ALA A 206 -21.20 11.38 -24.25
N VAL A 207 -20.61 10.28 -23.75
CA VAL A 207 -20.71 8.96 -24.39
C VAL A 207 -22.16 8.47 -24.42
N THR A 208 -22.90 8.60 -23.31
CA THR A 208 -24.33 8.22 -23.26
C THR A 208 -25.15 9.03 -24.26
N ARG A 209 -24.92 10.35 -24.36
CA ARG A 209 -25.60 11.22 -25.34
C ARG A 209 -25.30 10.85 -26.79
N LYS A 210 -24.05 10.50 -27.11
CA LYS A 210 -23.68 10.04 -28.46
C LYS A 210 -24.32 8.70 -28.82
N ARG A 211 -24.42 7.76 -27.86
CA ARG A 211 -25.09 6.46 -28.07
C ARG A 211 -26.60 6.57 -28.24
N SER A 212 -27.24 7.61 -27.69
CA SER A 212 -28.70 7.81 -27.81
C SER A 212 -29.13 8.53 -29.10
N GLN A 213 -28.21 8.95 -29.97
CA GLN A 213 -28.56 9.57 -31.26
C GLN A 213 -28.77 8.50 -32.36
N PRO A 214 -29.89 8.54 -33.10
CA PRO A 214 -30.13 7.62 -34.21
C PRO A 214 -29.14 7.89 -35.35
N GLY A 215 -28.33 6.88 -35.71
CA GLY A 215 -27.35 6.93 -36.81
C GLY A 215 -25.89 7.18 -36.39
N ALA A 216 -25.59 7.32 -35.10
CA ALA A 216 -24.22 7.56 -34.63
C ALA A 216 -23.36 6.28 -34.62
N ALA A 217 -22.18 6.33 -35.24
CA ALA A 217 -21.17 5.27 -35.13
C ALA A 217 -20.66 5.17 -33.68
N SER A 218 -20.42 3.95 -33.21
CA SER A 218 -19.93 3.69 -31.85
C SER A 218 -18.61 4.44 -31.57
N PRO A 219 -18.54 5.29 -30.52
CA PRO A 219 -17.30 5.97 -30.18
C PRO A 219 -16.24 4.96 -29.71
N ARG A 220 -15.03 5.05 -30.27
CA ARG A 220 -13.86 4.31 -29.78
C ARG A 220 -13.44 4.89 -28.42
N LEU A 221 -13.62 4.09 -27.37
CA LEU A 221 -13.13 4.39 -26.03
C LEU A 221 -11.64 4.06 -25.95
N LEU A 222 -10.81 5.06 -25.66
CA LEU A 222 -9.44 4.84 -25.21
C LEU A 222 -9.39 5.09 -23.70
N VAL A 223 -8.99 4.07 -22.95
CA VAL A 223 -8.61 4.21 -21.55
C VAL A 223 -7.26 4.89 -21.55
N ALA A 224 -7.17 6.12 -21.03
CA ALA A 224 -5.87 6.75 -20.86
C ALA A 224 -5.22 6.17 -19.62
N ASP A 225 -4.14 5.42 -19.82
CA ASP A 225 -3.09 5.36 -18.80
C ASP A 225 -2.50 6.75 -18.65
N CYS A 226 -2.19 7.17 -17.42
CA CYS A 226 -1.69 8.51 -17.06
C CYS A 226 -0.36 8.92 -17.73
N ALA A 227 0.13 8.18 -18.72
CA ALA A 227 1.45 8.31 -19.33
C ALA A 227 1.51 9.28 -20.52
N ALA A 228 0.41 9.80 -21.08
CA ALA A 228 0.51 10.71 -22.21
C ALA A 228 -0.63 11.72 -22.32
N SER A 229 -0.38 12.99 -21.98
CA SER A 229 -1.14 14.12 -22.56
C SER A 229 -0.46 15.47 -22.27
N ALA A 230 0.49 15.86 -23.11
CA ALA A 230 0.83 17.27 -23.32
C ALA A 230 1.23 17.63 -24.76
N ALA A 231 1.27 16.70 -25.72
CA ALA A 231 1.88 16.99 -27.04
C ALA A 231 1.12 16.49 -28.27
N ALA A 232 -0.20 16.31 -28.22
CA ALA A 232 -0.98 15.92 -29.42
C ALA A 232 -2.19 16.84 -29.61
N ALA A 233 -1.91 18.10 -29.93
CA ALA A 233 -2.88 19.08 -30.41
C ALA A 233 -2.43 19.63 -31.76
N ALA A 234 -2.28 18.75 -32.75
CA ALA A 234 -2.27 19.14 -34.17
C ALA A 234 -2.54 17.88 -35.00
N GLU A 235 -3.46 18.02 -35.97
CA GLU A 235 -3.82 17.09 -37.05
C GLU A 235 -4.96 16.09 -36.78
N GLY A 236 -6.13 16.40 -37.39
CA GLY A 236 -7.08 15.40 -37.89
C GLY A 236 -8.31 15.08 -37.02
N GLY A 237 -9.36 15.89 -37.13
CA GLY A 237 -10.76 15.49 -37.39
C GLY A 237 -11.51 14.38 -36.61
N GLU A 238 -10.97 13.77 -35.55
CA GLU A 238 -11.73 12.84 -34.69
C GLU A 238 -11.80 13.35 -33.24
N GLU A 239 -13.02 13.58 -32.74
CA GLU A 239 -13.28 14.03 -31.37
C GLU A 239 -13.01 12.89 -30.37
N ARG A 240 -11.77 12.80 -29.89
CA ARG A 240 -11.31 11.78 -28.94
C ARG A 240 -11.84 12.05 -27.53
N ILE A 241 -12.68 11.16 -27.01
CA ILE A 241 -13.16 11.21 -25.62
C ILE A 241 -12.21 10.37 -24.75
N VAL A 242 -11.38 11.04 -23.97
CA VAL A 242 -10.50 10.41 -22.98
C VAL A 242 -11.26 10.24 -21.66
N VAL A 243 -11.48 8.98 -21.25
CA VAL A 243 -12.11 8.67 -19.96
C VAL A 243 -11.00 8.31 -18.96
N PRO A 244 -10.90 8.99 -17.80
CA PRO A 244 -9.95 8.61 -16.77
C PRO A 244 -10.31 7.21 -16.21
N PRO A 245 -9.32 6.41 -15.78
CA PRO A 245 -9.57 5.07 -15.25
C PRO A 245 -10.46 5.16 -14.01
N LEU A 246 -11.67 4.64 -14.13
CA LEU A 246 -12.63 4.49 -13.03
C LEU A 246 -12.34 3.19 -12.28
N SER A 247 -11.10 2.99 -11.81
CA SER A 247 -10.85 1.90 -10.86
C SER A 247 -11.55 2.27 -9.55
N SER A 248 -12.67 1.59 -9.31
CA SER A 248 -13.47 1.66 -8.09
C SER A 248 -12.57 1.51 -6.86
N LEU A 249 -12.63 2.50 -5.96
CA LEU A 249 -11.96 2.58 -4.65
C LEU A 249 -10.49 3.03 -4.63
N ASP A 250 -10.10 3.95 -5.51
CA ASP A 250 -8.99 4.85 -5.21
C ASP A 250 -9.41 5.84 -4.11
N TYR A 251 -9.28 5.44 -2.85
CA TYR A 251 -9.31 6.39 -1.73
C TYR A 251 -8.21 7.45 -1.95
N LEU A 252 -8.45 8.69 -1.49
CA LEU A 252 -7.74 9.91 -1.91
C LEU A 252 -6.21 9.80 -2.03
N ALA A 253 -5.56 8.97 -1.20
CA ALA A 253 -4.11 8.79 -1.17
C ALA A 253 -3.66 7.31 -1.27
N THR A 254 -4.53 6.37 -1.63
CA THR A 254 -4.14 4.94 -1.69
C THR A 254 -3.08 4.71 -2.77
N GLY A 255 -1.93 4.18 -2.36
CA GLY A 255 -0.76 3.97 -3.23
C GLY A 255 -0.05 5.27 -3.63
N ALA A 256 -0.13 6.32 -2.80
CA ALA A 256 0.64 7.55 -2.98
C ALA A 256 1.75 7.65 -1.93
N ASP A 257 2.92 8.09 -2.36
CA ASP A 257 4.04 8.46 -1.51
C ASP A 257 3.88 9.91 -1.06
N VAL A 258 4.14 10.18 0.22
CA VAL A 258 4.06 11.53 0.78
C VAL A 258 5.45 11.96 1.26
N PHE A 259 5.99 13.00 0.63
CA PHE A 259 7.25 13.60 1.02
C PHE A 259 6.99 14.89 1.79
N LEU A 260 7.58 15.02 2.96
CA LEU A 260 7.46 16.19 3.83
C LEU A 260 8.86 16.70 4.18
N THR A 261 9.09 18.00 4.01
CA THR A 261 10.25 18.65 4.65
C THR A 261 9.86 19.09 6.06
N LEU A 262 10.66 18.66 7.03
CA LEU A 262 10.56 19.05 8.44
C LEU A 262 11.56 20.15 8.75
#